data_AF-A0A160T3K2-F1
#
_entry.id   AF-A0A160T3K2-F1
#
_cell.length_a   1.000
_cell.length_b   1.000
_cell.length_c   1.000
_cell.angle_alpha   90.00
_cell.angle_beta   90.00
_cell.angle_gamma   90.00
#
_symmetry.space_group_name_H-M   'P 1'
#
loop_
_entity.id
_entity.type
_entity.pdbx_description
1 polymer ?
#
loop_
_entity_poly.entity_id
_entity_poly.type
_entity_poly.pdbx_seq_one_letter_code
_entity_poly.pdbx_strand_id
1 'polypeptide(L)' 'MDAFGINTGYLLVQCALPALWLLFSFIALLLLRSRSLPETAQAIWAVFIVVIPFLGALAFLIVQPDNRLDNSE' A
#
# COMPACT_ATOMS: atom_id res chain seq x y z
N MET A 1 -10.12 13.91 26.25
CA MET A 1 -8.91 13.17 26.67
C MET A 1 -7.83 13.57 25.69
N ASP A 2 -7.22 14.73 25.91
CA ASP A 2 -6.25 15.38 25.01
C ASP A 2 -4.86 15.32 25.64
N ALA A 3 -4.50 14.13 26.18
CA ALA A 3 -3.35 13.98 27.06
C ALA A 3 -1.98 14.06 26.35
N PHE A 4 -1.94 14.19 25.02
CA PHE A 4 -0.69 14.15 24.25
C PHE A 4 -0.49 15.28 23.25
N GLY A 5 -1.37 16.29 23.16
CA GLY A 5 -1.27 17.33 22.12
C GLY A 5 -1.36 16.79 20.67
N ILE A 6 -1.68 15.50 20.52
CA ILE A 6 -1.94 14.84 19.25
C ILE A 6 -3.42 14.93 18.99
N ASN A 7 -3.79 15.46 17.82
CA ASN A 7 -5.17 15.46 17.36
C ASN A 7 -5.63 14.00 17.19
N THR A 8 -6.41 13.49 18.13
CA THR A 8 -6.94 12.12 18.14
C THR A 8 -7.65 11.79 16.82
N GLY A 9 -8.33 12.77 16.21
CA GLY A 9 -8.93 12.62 14.89
C GLY A 9 -7.90 12.36 13.79
N TYR A 10 -6.77 13.07 13.80
CA TYR A 10 -5.68 12.88 12.86
C TYR A 10 -5.02 11.51 13.00
N LEU A 11 -4.82 11.01 14.24
CA LEU A 11 -4.33 9.64 14.47
C LEU A 11 -5.28 8.59 13.92
N LEU A 12 -6.59 8.76 14.13
CA LEU A 12 -7.58 7.83 13.61
C LEU A 12 -7.53 7.78 12.09
N VAL A 13 -7.42 8.92 11.41
CA VAL A 13 -7.30 8.96 9.95
C VAL A 13 -6.02 8.29 9.46
N GLN A 14 -4.88 8.57 10.10
CA GLN A 14 -3.59 7.96 9.76
C GLN A 14 -3.58 6.45 9.98
N CYS A 15 -4.27 5.94 10.99
CA CYS A 15 -4.37 4.51 11.26
C CYS A 15 -5.47 3.83 10.44
N ALA A 16 -6.53 4.54 10.06
CA ALA A 16 -7.66 4.00 9.31
C ALA A 16 -7.25 3.57 7.90
N LEU A 17 -6.43 4.36 7.20
CA LEU A 17 -5.92 4.03 5.87
C LEU A 17 -5.15 2.68 5.82
N PRO A 18 -4.08 2.47 6.63
CA PRO A 18 -3.38 1.19 6.65
C PRO A 18 -4.24 0.05 7.22
N ALA A 19 -5.11 0.32 8.20
CA ALA A 19 -6.02 -0.69 8.73
C ALA A 19 -7.04 -1.16 7.68
N LEU A 20 -7.63 -0.24 6.93
CA LEU A 20 -8.57 -0.55 5.84
C LEU A 20 -7.86 -1.36 4.75
N TRP A 21 -6.64 -0.97 4.39
CA TRP A 21 -5.84 -1.70 3.41
C TRP A 21 -5.50 -3.13 3.86
N LEU A 22 -5.09 -3.32 5.11
CA LEU A 22 -4.83 -4.64 5.68
C LEU A 22 -6.10 -5.49 5.69
N LEU A 23 -7.22 -4.91 6.10
CA LEU A 23 -8.52 -5.59 6.12
C LEU A 23 -8.91 -6.04 4.71
N PHE A 24 -8.78 -5.16 3.71
CA PHE A 24 -9.12 -5.47 2.32
C PHE A 24 -8.21 -6.56 1.74
N SER A 25 -6.89 -6.46 2.00
CA SER A 25 -5.91 -7.48 1.59
C SER A 25 -6.21 -8.84 2.24
N PHE A 26 -6.53 -8.84 3.54
CA PHE A 26 -6.86 -10.06 4.27
C PHE A 26 -8.14 -10.72 3.75
N ILE A 27 -9.19 -9.92 3.52
CA ILE A 27 -10.45 -10.41 2.93
C ILE A 27 -10.19 -10.96 1.52
N ALA A 28 -9.41 -10.27 0.69
CA ALA A 28 -9.07 -10.71 -0.66
C ALA A 28 -8.32 -12.05 -0.64
N LEU A 29 -7.34 -12.24 0.27
CA LEU A 29 -6.62 -13.49 0.42
C LEU A 29 -7.50 -14.63 0.94
N LEU A 30 -8.42 -14.34 1.86
CA LEU A 30 -9.41 -15.32 2.33
C LEU A 30 -10.39 -15.74 1.22
N LEU A 31 -10.87 -14.78 0.43
CA LEU A 31 -11.68 -15.05 -0.76
C LEU A 31 -10.89 -15.85 -1.80
N LEU A 32 -9.61 -15.53 -1.99
CA LEU A 32 -8.76 -16.24 -2.93
C LEU A 32 -8.56 -17.70 -2.50
N ARG A 33 -8.43 -17.95 -1.19
CA ARG A 33 -8.36 -19.29 -0.62
C ARG A 33 -9.66 -20.09 -0.78
N SER A 34 -10.82 -19.44 -0.80
CA SER A 34 -12.12 -20.12 -0.97
C SER A 34 -12.49 -20.36 -2.43
N ARG A 35 -11.77 -19.76 -3.38
CA ARG A 35 -11.97 -19.99 -4.82
C ARG A 35 -11.17 -21.21 -5.27
N SER A 36 -11.82 -22.12 -6.01
CA SER A 36 -11.15 -23.25 -6.66
C SER A 36 -10.39 -22.77 -7.90
N LEU A 37 -9.29 -22.05 -7.69
CA LEU A 37 -8.38 -21.65 -8.75
C LEU A 37 -7.23 -22.66 -8.85
N PRO A 38 -6.61 -22.81 -10.03
CA PRO A 38 -5.35 -23.51 -10.16
C PRO A 38 -4.30 -22.94 -9.17
N GLU A 39 -3.49 -23.80 -8.55
CA GLU A 39 -2.48 -23.41 -7.56
C GLU A 39 -1.59 -22.26 -8.02
N THR A 40 -1.16 -22.31 -9.29
CA THR A 40 -0.33 -21.27 -9.90
C THR A 40 -1.05 -19.93 -9.98
N ALA A 41 -2.33 -19.93 -10.34
CA ALA A 41 -3.15 -18.72 -10.41
C ALA A 41 -3.37 -18.13 -9.01
N GLN A 42 -3.60 -18.98 -8.02
CA GLN A 42 -3.73 -18.56 -6.62
C GLN A 42 -2.44 -17.92 -6.09
N ALA A 43 -1.27 -18.50 -6.38
CA ALA A 43 0.01 -17.94 -5.99
C ALA A 43 0.25 -16.55 -6.62
N ILE A 44 -0.04 -16.41 -7.92
CA ILE A 44 0.09 -15.13 -8.64
C ILE A 44 -0.81 -14.06 -8.02
N TRP A 45 -2.09 -14.37 -7.77
CA TRP A 45 -3.02 -13.42 -7.17
C TRP A 45 -2.62 -13.03 -5.74
N ALA A 46 -2.10 -13.96 -4.94
CA ALA A 46 -1.58 -13.65 -3.62
C ALA A 46 -0.41 -12.65 -3.69
N VAL A 47 0.52 -12.86 -4.63
CA VAL A 47 1.65 -11.92 -4.86
C VAL A 47 1.12 -10.55 -5.29
N PHE A 48 0.16 -10.48 -6.22
CA PHE A 48 -0.41 -9.19 -6.63
C PHE A 48 -1.07 -8.43 -5.47
N ILE A 49 -1.89 -9.11 -4.66
CA ILE A 49 -2.56 -8.50 -3.50
C ILE A 49 -1.54 -7.90 -2.52
N VAL A 50 -0.40 -8.58 -2.32
CA VAL A 50 0.65 -8.14 -1.40
C VAL A 50 1.56 -7.07 -2.01
N VAL A 51 1.94 -7.20 -3.29
CA VAL A 51 3.05 -6.43 -3.89
C VAL A 51 2.58 -5.11 -4.55
N ILE A 52 1.37 -5.07 -5.12
CA ILE A 52 0.79 -3.84 -5.74
C ILE A 52 0.94 -2.56 -4.88
N PRO A 53 0.62 -2.56 -3.57
CA PRO A 53 0.71 -1.35 -2.75
C PRO A 53 2.14 -0.80 -2.63
N PHE A 54 3.15 -1.66 -2.77
CA PHE A 54 4.55 -1.24 -2.78
C PHE A 54 5.01 -0.70 -4.13
N LEU A 55 4.38 -1.09 -5.25
CA LEU A 55 4.78 -0.60 -6.58
C LEU A 55 4.68 0.92 -6.68
N GLY A 56 3.66 1.55 -6.09
CA GLY A 56 3.50 3.01 -6.13
C GLY A 56 4.65 3.75 -5.42
N ALA A 57 5.02 3.28 -4.22
CA ALA A 57 6.14 3.83 -3.47
C ALA A 57 7.48 3.57 -4.16
N LEU A 58 7.67 2.35 -4.68
CA LEU A 58 8.87 1.98 -5.44
C LEU A 58 9.01 2.80 -6.71
N ALA A 59 7.92 3.04 -7.45
CA ALA A 59 7.93 3.87 -8.65
C ALA A 59 8.40 5.30 -8.33
N PHE A 60 7.89 5.89 -7.24
CA PHE A 60 8.35 7.21 -6.79
C PHE A 60 9.84 7.21 -6.40
N LEU A 61 10.31 6.17 -5.71
CA LEU A 61 11.73 6.06 -5.34
C LEU A 61 12.67 5.86 -6.53
N ILE A 62 12.20 5.20 -7.59
CA ILE A 62 12.98 4.98 -8.81
C ILE A 62 13.03 6.24 -9.68
N VAL A 63 11.99 7.08 -9.64
CA VAL A 63 12.00 8.36 -10.35
C VAL A 63 13.00 9.30 -9.67
N GLN A 64 14.23 9.32 -10.20
CA GLN A 64 15.17 10.40 -9.89
C GLN A 64 14.68 11.68 -10.57
N PRO A 65 14.63 12.82 -9.86
CA PRO A 65 14.53 14.09 -10.52
C PRO A 65 15.78 14.23 -11.41
N ASP A 66 15.59 14.38 -12.72
CA ASP A 66 16.67 14.76 -13.62
C ASP A 66 17.20 16.10 -13.13
N ASN A 67 18.43 16.10 -12.58
CA ASN A 67 19.13 17.31 -12.13
C ASN A 67 19.58 18.16 -13.33
N ARG A 68 18.69 18.36 -14.33
CA ARG A 68 18.88 19.33 -15.40
C ARG A 68 18.44 20.73 -14.95
N LEU A 69 18.92 21.11 -13.78
CA LEU A 69 19.16 22.49 -13.41
C LEU A 69 20.65 22.76 -13.63
N ASP A 70 21.10 22.58 -14.87
CA ASP A 70 22.43 23.02 -15.30
C ASP A 70 22.25 24.05 -16.42
N ASN A 71 22.52 25.30 -16.04
CA ASN A 71 22.98 26.42 -16.86
C ASN A 71 22.04 26.98 -17.94
N SER A 72 21.20 27.94 -17.54
CA SER A 72 20.92 29.15 -18.32
C SER A 72 20.20 30.17 -17.42
N GLU A 73 20.64 31.38 -17.12
CA GLU A 73 21.83 32.21 -17.34
C GLU A 73 21.81 33.26 -16.21
#